data_AF-A0AAW0A271-F1
#
_entry.id   AF-A0AAW0A271-F1
#
_cell.length_a   1.000
_cell.length_b   1.000
_cell.length_c   1.000
_cell.angle_alpha   90.00
_cell.angle_beta   90.00
_cell.angle_gamma   90.00
#
_symmetry.space_group_name_H-M   'P 1'
#
loop_
_entity.id
_entity.type
_entity.pdbx_description
1 polymer ?
#
loop_
_entity_poly.entity_id
_entity_poly.type
_entity_poly.pdbx_seq_one_letter_code
_entity_poly.pdbx_strand_id
1 'polypeptide(L)'
;APHSKTATVPASSARPGNTSVSKFQLPVVCPAPHCNDPLPQKPSEELLSLLVQHHNLLSAKGLIVGANDLTRKICYLVRSDLKLRNLLEDAHNNGWPNLIDLDDLRTRISTTAVQNDICSIVTNAHTLSKCPLWTRFLQLIGYKVYAWARSDIGGFSPQLDQAARCGYFGPQGKAVIVSALDQFLWKTVHEQQISMTVTALQNYPQPWDSPRPECHLIPEAHFVHYLLAPFVAAILIAEDMGVDFENAIQIMDDSSDYGDVIN
;
A
#
# COMPACT_ATOMS: atom_id res chain seq x y z
N ALA A 1 39.48 10.74 69.18
CA ALA A 1 40.65 11.28 68.46
C ALA A 1 41.50 10.12 67.96
N PRO A 2 42.30 10.26 66.90
CA PRO A 2 42.13 11.08 65.68
C PRO A 2 42.14 10.15 64.42
N HIS A 3 42.24 10.53 63.14
CA HIS A 3 42.26 11.81 62.40
C HIS A 3 41.34 11.67 61.16
N SER A 4 40.75 12.78 60.70
CA SER A 4 40.29 12.90 59.30
C SER A 4 41.49 13.09 58.35
N LYS A 5 41.39 12.61 57.11
CA LYS A 5 42.18 13.12 55.97
C LYS A 5 41.28 13.37 54.77
N THR A 6 40.85 14.61 54.65
CA THR A 6 40.20 15.17 53.46
C THR A 6 41.21 15.23 52.32
N ALA A 7 40.90 14.63 51.17
CA ALA A 7 41.69 14.77 49.95
C ALA A 7 41.00 15.75 49.01
N THR A 8 41.60 16.91 48.80
CA THR A 8 41.07 17.98 47.94
C THR A 8 41.37 17.66 46.49
N VAL A 9 40.33 17.45 45.67
CA VAL A 9 40.46 17.30 44.21
C VAL A 9 40.49 18.70 43.56
N PRO A 10 41.48 19.03 42.70
CA PRO A 10 41.50 20.30 42.00
C PRO A 10 40.49 20.30 40.84
N ALA A 11 39.59 21.29 40.85
CA ALA A 11 38.63 21.50 39.76
C ALA A 11 39.34 22.08 38.52
N SER A 12 39.61 21.23 37.53
CA SER A 12 40.10 21.67 36.21
C SER A 12 38.95 22.25 35.39
N SER A 13 38.81 23.58 35.43
CA SER A 13 37.84 24.33 34.61
C SER A 13 38.32 24.43 33.16
N ALA A 14 38.24 23.33 32.42
CA ALA A 14 38.33 23.37 30.96
C ALA A 14 37.04 23.97 30.39
N ARG A 15 37.08 25.23 29.96
CA ARG A 15 35.99 25.82 29.16
C ARG A 15 35.81 24.96 27.90
N PRO A 16 34.61 24.44 27.59
CA PRO A 16 34.36 23.89 26.27
C PRO A 16 34.58 25.00 25.25
N GLY A 17 35.50 24.79 24.32
CA GLY A 17 35.74 25.73 23.24
C GLY A 17 34.45 25.91 22.45
N ASN A 18 34.03 27.15 22.27
CA ASN A 18 32.86 27.48 21.46
C ASN A 18 33.25 27.27 19.98
N THR A 19 33.29 26.02 19.55
CA THR A 19 33.49 25.64 18.15
C THR A 19 32.33 26.24 17.37
N SER A 20 32.63 27.33 16.67
CA SER A 20 31.78 27.95 15.67
C SER A 20 31.24 26.87 14.74
N VAL A 21 30.00 26.44 14.97
CA VAL A 21 29.27 25.58 14.04
C VAL A 21 29.18 26.35 12.73
N SER A 22 29.96 25.92 11.73
CA SER A 22 29.84 26.41 10.37
C SER A 22 28.37 26.32 9.97
N LYS A 23 27.82 27.39 9.40
CA LYS A 23 26.44 27.40 8.91
C LYS A 23 26.32 26.37 7.79
N PHE A 24 25.94 25.14 8.15
CA PHE A 24 25.68 24.09 7.20
C PHE A 24 24.56 24.54 6.26
N GLN A 25 24.90 24.75 5.00
CA GLN A 25 23.93 25.05 3.96
C GLN A 25 23.50 23.73 3.31
N LEU A 26 22.20 23.48 3.29
CA LEU A 26 21.63 22.34 2.59
C LEU A 26 21.88 22.49 1.08
N PRO A 27 22.23 21.40 0.37
CA PRO A 27 22.33 21.43 -1.08
C PRO A 27 20.94 21.60 -1.72
N VAL A 28 20.87 22.26 -2.87
CA VAL A 28 19.60 22.49 -3.60
C VAL A 28 19.14 21.22 -4.35
N VAL A 29 20.07 20.34 -4.69
CA VAL A 29 19.85 19.07 -5.39
C VAL A 29 20.43 17.90 -4.58
N CYS A 30 20.00 16.69 -4.91
CA CYS A 30 20.57 15.47 -4.36
C CYS A 30 22.11 15.42 -4.56
N PRO A 31 22.92 15.15 -3.52
CA PRO A 31 24.38 15.07 -3.64
C PRO A 31 24.90 13.77 -4.28
N ALA A 32 24.02 12.87 -4.72
CA ALA A 32 24.43 11.61 -5.34
C ALA A 32 24.93 11.84 -6.79
N PRO A 33 26.00 11.16 -7.24
CA PRO A 33 26.51 11.31 -8.60
C PRO A 33 25.43 11.10 -9.67
N HIS A 34 25.36 12.02 -10.64
CA HIS A 34 24.40 12.02 -11.76
C HIS A 34 22.91 12.15 -11.36
N CYS A 35 22.60 12.48 -10.10
CA CYS A 35 21.24 12.78 -9.66
C CYS A 35 21.01 14.30 -9.69
N ASN A 36 19.99 14.74 -10.44
CA ASN A 36 19.58 16.14 -10.51
C ASN A 36 18.25 16.40 -9.75
N ASP A 37 17.78 15.43 -8.98
CA ASP A 37 16.51 15.49 -8.28
C ASP A 37 16.58 16.61 -7.21
N PRO A 38 15.61 17.54 -7.15
CA PRO A 38 15.64 18.67 -6.23
C PRO A 38 15.48 18.20 -4.78
N LEU A 39 16.20 18.83 -3.85
CA LEU A 39 16.06 18.51 -2.44
C LEU A 39 14.69 18.98 -1.93
N PRO A 40 13.92 18.18 -1.18
CA PRO A 40 12.66 18.62 -0.57
C PRO A 40 12.85 19.90 0.27
N GLN A 41 12.01 20.92 0.06
CA GLN A 41 12.03 22.20 0.82
C GLN A 41 11.93 22.03 2.34
N LYS A 42 11.38 20.90 2.78
CA LYS A 42 11.29 20.45 4.17
C LYS A 42 11.71 18.98 4.15
N PRO A 43 13.01 18.67 4.30
CA PRO A 43 13.50 17.29 4.38
C PRO A 43 12.94 16.59 5.62
N SER A 44 12.77 15.28 5.56
CA SER A 44 12.60 14.45 6.77
C SER A 44 13.82 14.57 7.71
N GLU A 45 13.63 14.32 9.01
CA GLU A 45 14.72 14.38 9.99
C GLU A 45 15.84 13.38 9.68
N GLU A 46 15.50 12.21 9.14
CA GLU A 46 16.47 11.21 8.66
C GLU A 46 17.28 11.78 7.49
N LEU A 47 16.63 12.31 6.45
CA LEU A 47 17.32 12.92 5.30
C LEU A 47 18.22 14.08 5.74
N LEU A 48 17.76 14.94 6.65
CA LEU A 48 18.55 16.02 7.24
C LEU A 48 19.79 15.48 7.97
N SER A 49 19.64 14.43 8.78
CA SER A 49 20.73 13.77 9.50
C SER A 49 21.78 13.19 8.55
N LEU A 50 21.36 12.48 7.50
CA LEU A 50 22.26 11.93 6.48
C LEU A 50 22.99 13.03 5.69
N LEU A 51 22.32 14.15 5.37
CA LEU A 51 22.93 15.29 4.69
C LEU A 51 24.00 15.99 5.55
N VAL A 52 23.74 16.16 6.86
CA VAL A 52 24.74 16.66 7.82
C VAL A 52 25.92 15.67 7.93
N GLN A 53 25.66 14.38 8.03
CA GLN A 53 26.71 13.35 8.05
C GLN A 53 27.57 13.40 6.78
N HIS A 54 26.94 13.55 5.61
CA HIS A 54 27.62 13.64 4.32
C HIS A 54 28.52 14.87 4.23
N HIS A 55 28.02 16.05 4.66
CA HIS A 55 28.81 17.27 4.73
C HIS A 55 30.01 17.15 5.67
N ASN A 56 29.83 16.52 6.84
CA ASN A 56 30.90 16.30 7.80
C ASN A 56 31.97 15.35 7.25
N LEU A 57 31.59 14.29 6.52
CA LEU A 57 32.54 13.37 5.88
C LEU A 57 33.35 14.07 4.77
N LEU A 58 32.69 14.83 3.89
CA LEU A 58 33.36 15.63 2.84
C LEU A 58 34.34 16.65 3.45
N SER A 59 33.98 17.24 4.60
CA SER A 59 34.82 18.22 5.30
C SER A 59 35.99 17.58 6.06
N ALA A 60 35.85 16.32 6.50
CA ALA A 60 36.81 15.68 7.41
C ALA A 60 38.01 15.04 6.69
N LYS A 61 37.80 14.32 5.56
CA LYS A 61 38.87 13.62 4.83
C LYS A 61 38.55 13.49 3.35
N GLY A 62 39.55 13.73 2.49
CA GLY A 62 39.51 13.47 1.04
C GLY A 62 39.56 11.99 0.66
N LEU A 63 38.80 11.11 1.34
CA LEU A 63 38.79 9.67 1.13
C LEU A 63 37.34 9.16 1.04
N ILE A 64 37.03 8.56 -0.12
CA ILE A 64 35.68 8.32 -0.65
C ILE A 64 35.03 7.04 -0.08
N VAL A 65 35.76 6.29 0.77
CA VAL A 65 35.33 4.97 1.27
C VAL A 65 34.17 5.12 2.24
N GLY A 66 32.96 4.74 1.79
CA GLY A 66 31.70 4.86 2.52
C GLY A 66 30.77 5.98 2.01
N ALA A 67 31.27 6.93 1.19
CA ALA A 67 30.45 7.99 0.61
C ALA A 67 29.38 7.45 -0.35
N ASN A 68 29.66 6.36 -1.06
CA ASN A 68 28.74 5.74 -2.02
C ASN A 68 27.46 5.17 -1.36
N ASP A 69 27.56 4.55 -0.19
CA ASP A 69 26.37 4.04 0.51
C ASP A 69 25.54 5.16 1.14
N LEU A 70 26.21 6.19 1.69
CA LEU A 70 25.53 7.36 2.24
C LEU A 70 24.81 8.17 1.15
N THR A 71 25.48 8.46 0.03
CA THR A 71 24.85 9.14 -1.12
C THR A 71 23.72 8.33 -1.72
N ARG A 72 23.84 7.00 -1.79
CA ARG A 72 22.74 6.12 -2.22
C ARG A 72 21.53 6.19 -1.29
N LYS A 73 21.72 6.20 0.04
CA LYS A 73 20.63 6.38 1.02
C LYS A 73 19.98 7.76 0.91
N ILE A 74 20.78 8.83 0.78
CA ILE A 74 20.27 10.19 0.56
C ILE A 74 19.44 10.26 -0.73
N CYS A 75 19.93 9.70 -1.83
CA CYS A 75 19.20 9.66 -3.11
C CYS A 75 17.87 8.90 -3.00
N TYR A 76 17.86 7.76 -2.29
CA TYR A 76 16.64 7.01 -2.01
C TYR A 76 15.62 7.86 -1.22
N LEU A 77 16.03 8.50 -0.11
CA LEU A 77 15.12 9.35 0.68
C LEU A 77 14.65 10.58 -0.09
N VAL A 78 15.49 11.25 -0.87
CA VAL A 78 15.08 12.38 -1.72
C VAL A 78 14.00 11.93 -2.71
N ARG A 79 14.18 10.78 -3.38
CA ARG A 79 13.19 10.23 -4.31
C ARG A 79 11.91 9.77 -3.61
N SER A 80 12.01 9.23 -2.40
CA SER A 80 10.86 8.85 -1.58
C SER A 80 10.05 10.07 -1.17
N ASP A 81 10.70 11.11 -0.62
CA ASP A 81 10.08 12.38 -0.25
C ASP A 81 9.44 13.08 -1.46
N LEU A 82 10.07 13.05 -2.64
CA LEU A 82 9.50 13.58 -3.88
C LEU A 82 8.31 12.75 -4.38
N LYS A 83 8.39 11.41 -4.39
CA LYS A 83 7.25 10.56 -4.77
C LYS A 83 6.05 10.82 -3.86
N LEU A 84 6.26 10.85 -2.55
CA LEU A 84 5.23 11.14 -1.56
C LEU A 84 4.57 12.52 -1.80
N ARG A 85 5.37 13.56 -2.08
CA ARG A 85 4.85 14.91 -2.39
C ARG A 85 3.98 14.91 -3.64
N ASN A 86 4.43 14.28 -4.72
CA ASN A 86 3.66 14.21 -5.95
C ASN A 86 2.34 13.45 -5.72
N LEU A 87 2.39 12.31 -5.03
CA LEU A 87 1.19 11.53 -4.68
C LEU A 87 0.20 12.32 -3.81
N LEU A 88 0.68 13.14 -2.87
CA LEU A 88 -0.17 14.02 -2.05
C LEU A 88 -0.77 15.19 -2.86
N GLU A 89 -0.03 15.71 -3.83
CA GLU A 89 -0.52 16.75 -4.76
C GLU A 89 -1.57 16.17 -5.72
N ASP A 90 -1.31 14.98 -6.27
CA ASP A 90 -2.26 14.22 -7.10
C ASP A 90 -3.53 13.87 -6.31
N ALA A 91 -3.39 13.39 -5.06
CA ALA A 91 -4.53 13.12 -4.18
C ALA A 91 -5.37 14.37 -3.91
N HIS A 92 -4.73 15.49 -3.57
CA HIS A 92 -5.41 16.78 -3.39
C HIS A 92 -6.14 17.24 -4.67
N ASN A 93 -5.49 17.12 -5.83
CA ASN A 93 -6.05 17.56 -7.11
C ASN A 93 -7.21 16.68 -7.59
N ASN A 94 -7.21 15.38 -7.27
CA ASN A 94 -8.29 14.44 -7.58
C ASN A 94 -9.34 14.33 -6.45
N GLY A 95 -9.15 15.01 -5.32
CA GLY A 95 -10.07 14.99 -4.17
C GLY A 95 -10.04 13.69 -3.35
N TRP A 96 -8.99 12.88 -3.44
CA TRP A 96 -8.89 11.63 -2.67
C TRP A 96 -8.72 11.91 -1.16
N PRO A 97 -9.28 11.06 -0.27
CA PRO A 97 -9.15 11.28 1.18
C PRO A 97 -7.69 11.22 1.68
N ASN A 98 -7.30 12.21 2.48
CA ASN A 98 -5.98 12.30 3.13
C ASN A 98 -5.85 11.48 4.42
N LEU A 99 -6.97 10.99 4.96
CA LEU A 99 -7.02 10.16 6.15
C LEU A 99 -8.25 9.24 6.03
N ILE A 100 -8.05 7.94 6.18
CA ILE A 100 -9.14 6.95 6.22
C ILE A 100 -9.42 6.61 7.68
N ASP A 101 -10.67 6.81 8.11
CA ASP A 101 -11.15 6.26 9.37
C ASP A 101 -11.47 4.77 9.16
N LEU A 102 -10.64 3.90 9.73
CA LEU A 102 -10.76 2.44 9.56
C LEU A 102 -11.93 1.84 10.35
N ASP A 103 -12.45 2.52 11.37
CA ASP A 103 -13.63 2.10 12.12
C ASP A 103 -14.92 2.53 11.41
N ASP A 104 -14.93 3.71 10.79
CA ASP A 104 -15.99 4.12 9.86
C ASP A 104 -16.05 3.20 8.63
N LEU A 105 -14.89 2.91 8.00
CA LEU A 105 -14.77 1.97 6.88
C LEU A 105 -15.44 0.62 7.21
N ARG A 106 -15.14 0.05 8.38
CA ARG A 106 -15.77 -1.20 8.86
C ARG A 106 -17.29 -1.05 9.03
N THR A 107 -17.75 0.09 9.51
CA THR A 107 -19.17 0.40 9.70
C THR A 107 -19.91 0.51 8.36
N ARG A 108 -19.31 1.17 7.36
CA ARG A 108 -19.85 1.30 5.99
C ARG A 108 -20.00 -0.05 5.28
N ILE A 109 -18.98 -0.92 5.37
CA ILE A 109 -19.04 -2.31 4.86
C ILE A 109 -20.16 -3.12 5.54
N SER A 110 -20.47 -2.81 6.80
CA SER A 110 -21.52 -3.47 7.58
C SER A 110 -22.93 -2.98 7.25
N THR A 111 -23.10 -2.00 6.34
CA THR A 111 -24.43 -1.52 5.94
C THR A 111 -25.17 -2.55 5.09
N THR A 112 -26.51 -2.57 5.21
CA THR A 112 -27.36 -3.50 4.47
C THR A 112 -27.26 -3.34 2.95
N ALA A 113 -26.96 -2.14 2.45
CA ALA A 113 -26.76 -1.89 1.01
C ALA A 113 -25.54 -2.67 0.49
N VAL A 114 -24.35 -2.40 1.05
CA VAL A 114 -23.09 -3.06 0.67
C VAL A 114 -23.18 -4.59 0.84
N GLN A 115 -23.81 -5.06 1.93
CA GLN A 115 -24.04 -6.49 2.15
C GLN A 115 -24.95 -7.15 1.11
N ASN A 116 -25.99 -6.45 0.63
CA ASN A 116 -26.84 -6.96 -0.45
C ASN A 116 -26.08 -7.06 -1.78
N ASP A 117 -25.21 -6.08 -2.09
CA ASP A 117 -24.40 -6.10 -3.31
C ASP A 117 -23.36 -7.23 -3.28
N ILE A 118 -22.68 -7.43 -2.14
CA ILE A 118 -21.78 -8.59 -1.90
C ILE A 118 -22.56 -9.90 -2.10
N CYS A 119 -23.71 -10.06 -1.43
CA CYS A 119 -24.57 -11.23 -1.59
C CYS A 119 -24.98 -11.45 -3.06
N SER A 120 -25.29 -10.39 -3.81
CA SER A 120 -25.67 -10.52 -5.21
C SER A 120 -24.51 -11.02 -6.07
N ILE A 121 -23.27 -10.54 -5.88
CA ILE A 121 -22.10 -11.03 -6.60
C ILE A 121 -21.81 -12.50 -6.24
N VAL A 122 -21.96 -12.85 -4.98
CA VAL A 122 -21.60 -14.18 -4.45
C VAL A 122 -22.63 -15.26 -4.77
N THR A 123 -23.92 -14.93 -4.87
CA THR A 123 -25.02 -15.91 -5.04
C THR A 123 -25.64 -15.92 -6.44
N ASN A 124 -25.42 -14.87 -7.25
CA ASN A 124 -26.03 -14.74 -8.58
C ASN A 124 -24.97 -14.66 -9.69
N ALA A 125 -24.84 -15.76 -10.43
CA ALA A 125 -23.92 -15.88 -11.56
C ALA A 125 -24.15 -14.80 -12.64
N HIS A 126 -25.40 -14.37 -12.86
CA HIS A 126 -25.72 -13.31 -13.83
C HIS A 126 -25.31 -11.91 -13.37
N THR A 127 -25.26 -11.66 -12.05
CA THR A 127 -24.66 -10.43 -11.51
C THR A 127 -23.14 -10.49 -11.63
N LEU A 128 -22.54 -11.60 -11.21
CA LEU A 128 -21.09 -11.82 -11.31
C LEU A 128 -20.58 -11.67 -12.76
N SER A 129 -21.27 -12.25 -13.74
CA SER A 129 -20.85 -12.20 -15.16
C SER A 129 -20.91 -10.80 -15.78
N LYS A 130 -21.66 -9.87 -15.17
CA LYS A 130 -21.72 -8.46 -15.57
C LYS A 130 -20.74 -7.57 -14.82
N CYS A 131 -20.10 -8.06 -13.75
CA CYS A 131 -19.16 -7.27 -12.97
C CYS A 131 -17.89 -6.97 -13.79
N PRO A 132 -17.52 -5.68 -13.99
CA PRO A 132 -16.31 -5.32 -14.73
C PRO A 132 -15.04 -5.91 -14.11
N LEU A 133 -14.95 -5.94 -12.77
CA LEU A 133 -13.83 -6.53 -12.04
C LEU A 133 -13.70 -8.03 -12.28
N TRP A 134 -14.81 -8.76 -12.44
CA TRP A 134 -14.77 -10.18 -12.79
C TRP A 134 -14.22 -10.41 -14.20
N THR A 135 -14.63 -9.58 -15.16
CA THR A 135 -14.10 -9.66 -16.53
C THR A 135 -12.61 -9.33 -16.58
N ARG A 136 -12.17 -8.29 -15.85
CA ARG A 136 -10.75 -7.94 -15.68
C ARG A 136 -9.96 -9.07 -15.02
N PHE A 137 -10.48 -9.66 -13.95
CA PHE A 137 -9.88 -10.80 -13.26
C PHE A 137 -9.65 -11.98 -14.21
N LEU A 138 -10.67 -12.39 -14.98
CA LEU A 138 -10.56 -13.50 -15.93
C LEU A 138 -9.50 -13.27 -17.00
N GLN A 139 -9.37 -12.04 -17.51
CA GLN A 139 -8.33 -11.67 -18.46
C GLN A 139 -6.93 -11.78 -17.85
N LEU A 140 -6.74 -11.31 -16.61
CA LEU A 140 -5.46 -11.34 -15.91
C LEU A 140 -4.96 -12.75 -15.60
N ILE A 141 -5.87 -13.69 -15.30
CA ILE A 141 -5.54 -15.11 -15.12
C ILE A 141 -5.49 -15.91 -16.44
N GLY A 142 -5.77 -15.27 -17.58
CA GLY A 142 -5.83 -15.90 -18.90
C GLY A 142 -6.88 -17.02 -18.99
N TYR A 143 -8.03 -16.84 -18.34
CA TYR A 143 -9.13 -17.82 -18.24
C TYR A 143 -8.70 -19.18 -17.68
N LYS A 144 -7.82 -19.20 -16.66
CA LYS A 144 -7.36 -20.42 -15.96
C LYS A 144 -7.84 -20.46 -14.50
N VAL A 145 -9.15 -20.47 -14.29
CA VAL A 145 -9.75 -20.41 -12.94
C VAL A 145 -9.36 -21.61 -12.09
N TYR A 146 -9.33 -22.83 -12.61
CA TYR A 146 -8.93 -24.00 -11.81
C TYR A 146 -7.41 -24.10 -11.61
N ALA A 147 -6.59 -23.43 -12.43
CA ALA A 147 -5.18 -23.23 -12.11
C ALA A 147 -4.98 -22.22 -10.97
N TRP A 148 -5.68 -21.08 -11.02
CA TRP A 148 -5.64 -20.05 -9.98
C TRP A 148 -6.23 -20.51 -8.64
N ALA A 149 -7.31 -21.30 -8.66
CA ALA A 149 -7.88 -21.89 -7.45
C ALA A 149 -6.91 -22.86 -6.72
N ARG A 150 -5.81 -23.27 -7.38
CA ARG A 150 -4.78 -24.17 -6.83
C ARG A 150 -3.41 -23.51 -6.63
N SER A 151 -3.23 -22.24 -6.98
CA SER A 151 -2.00 -21.50 -6.68
C SER A 151 -2.02 -20.97 -5.25
N ASP A 152 -0.87 -20.78 -4.62
CA ASP A 152 -0.80 -20.04 -3.36
C ASP A 152 -1.26 -18.59 -3.55
N ILE A 153 -1.80 -17.96 -2.50
CA ILE A 153 -2.14 -16.53 -2.50
C ILE A 153 -0.85 -15.72 -2.72
N GLY A 154 -0.86 -14.78 -3.67
CA GLY A 154 0.33 -14.06 -4.16
C GLY A 154 1.21 -14.84 -5.14
N GLY A 155 0.83 -16.08 -5.49
CA GLY A 155 1.63 -16.98 -6.33
C GLY A 155 1.30 -16.96 -7.83
N PHE A 156 0.23 -16.28 -8.26
CA PHE A 156 -0.26 -16.38 -9.65
C PHE A 156 0.41 -15.39 -10.61
N SER A 157 0.30 -14.08 -10.38
CA SER A 157 1.03 -13.05 -11.13
C SER A 157 1.04 -11.69 -10.41
N PRO A 158 2.13 -10.90 -10.52
CA PRO A 158 2.19 -9.55 -9.95
C PRO A 158 1.10 -8.61 -10.50
N GLN A 159 0.66 -8.82 -11.74
CA GLN A 159 -0.43 -8.04 -12.35
C GLN A 159 -1.78 -8.33 -11.68
N LEU A 160 -2.00 -9.56 -11.21
CA LEU A 160 -3.21 -9.93 -10.48
C LEU A 160 -3.20 -9.31 -9.07
N ASP A 161 -2.05 -9.33 -8.39
CA ASP A 161 -1.91 -8.67 -7.08
C ASP A 161 -2.08 -7.15 -7.18
N GLN A 162 -1.54 -6.53 -8.24
CA GLN A 162 -1.75 -5.11 -8.54
C GLN A 162 -3.22 -4.77 -8.81
N ALA A 163 -3.93 -5.59 -9.59
CA ALA A 163 -5.36 -5.41 -9.85
C ALA A 163 -6.26 -5.71 -8.64
N ALA A 164 -5.71 -6.35 -7.60
CA ALA A 164 -6.39 -6.61 -6.35
C ALA A 164 -6.16 -5.52 -5.29
N ARG A 165 -5.50 -4.40 -5.63
CA ARG A 165 -5.39 -3.24 -4.73
C ARG A 165 -6.75 -2.56 -4.54
N CYS A 166 -6.87 -1.79 -3.46
CA CYS A 166 -8.12 -1.11 -3.06
C CYS A 166 -8.02 0.43 -3.19
N GLY A 167 -7.20 0.94 -4.10
CA GLY A 167 -7.03 2.38 -4.30
C GLY A 167 -6.47 3.09 -3.07
N TYR A 168 -6.95 4.32 -2.81
CA TYR A 168 -6.53 5.14 -1.69
C TYR A 168 -6.72 4.49 -0.31
N PHE A 169 -7.57 3.46 -0.17
CA PHE A 169 -7.68 2.68 1.07
C PHE A 169 -6.40 1.91 1.43
N GLY A 170 -5.54 1.63 0.44
CA GLY A 170 -4.24 1.00 0.63
C GLY A 170 -4.28 -0.41 1.26
N PRO A 171 -3.11 -0.92 1.68
CA PRO A 171 -2.99 -2.21 2.36
C PRO A 171 -3.78 -2.33 3.67
N GLN A 172 -3.79 -1.31 4.54
CA GLN A 172 -4.55 -1.36 5.79
C GLN A 172 -6.06 -1.37 5.56
N GLY A 173 -6.57 -0.52 4.66
CA GLY A 173 -7.99 -0.53 4.30
C GLY A 173 -8.40 -1.83 3.61
N LYS A 174 -7.56 -2.39 2.74
CA LYS A 174 -7.78 -3.74 2.18
C LYS A 174 -7.85 -4.81 3.27
N ALA A 175 -6.99 -4.77 4.29
CA ALA A 175 -7.03 -5.72 5.40
C ALA A 175 -8.31 -5.60 6.24
N VAL A 176 -8.83 -4.37 6.45
CA VAL A 176 -10.14 -4.15 7.08
C VAL A 176 -11.28 -4.69 6.23
N ILE A 177 -11.26 -4.44 4.91
CA ILE A 177 -12.26 -4.95 3.96
C ILE A 177 -12.30 -6.48 3.96
N VAL A 178 -11.14 -7.15 3.83
CA VAL A 178 -11.04 -8.61 3.88
C VAL A 178 -11.55 -9.14 5.23
N SER A 179 -11.13 -8.58 6.36
CA SER A 179 -11.57 -9.03 7.68
C SER A 179 -13.08 -8.84 7.93
N ALA A 180 -13.69 -7.81 7.34
CA ALA A 180 -15.13 -7.60 7.38
C ALA A 180 -15.88 -8.58 6.47
N LEU A 181 -15.35 -8.88 5.28
CA LEU A 181 -15.88 -9.88 4.37
C LEU A 181 -15.85 -11.28 4.98
N ASP A 182 -14.73 -11.72 5.56
CA ASP A 182 -14.62 -13.03 6.22
C ASP A 182 -15.68 -13.20 7.34
N GLN A 183 -15.91 -12.15 8.14
CA GLN A 183 -16.92 -12.14 9.20
C GLN A 183 -18.37 -12.12 8.70
N PHE A 184 -18.60 -11.62 7.48
CA PHE A 184 -19.90 -11.58 6.84
C PHE A 184 -20.20 -12.92 6.17
N LEU A 185 -19.31 -13.38 5.27
CA LEU A 185 -19.46 -14.60 4.49
C LEU A 185 -19.65 -15.81 5.39
N TRP A 186 -18.82 -15.98 6.43
CA TRP A 186 -18.97 -17.05 7.44
C TRP A 186 -20.40 -17.20 8.00
N LYS A 187 -21.19 -16.11 8.06
CA LYS A 187 -22.55 -16.09 8.58
C LYS A 187 -23.63 -16.25 7.51
N THR A 188 -23.36 -15.89 6.26
CA THR A 188 -24.38 -15.72 5.20
C THR A 188 -24.18 -16.61 3.98
N VAL A 189 -22.95 -17.08 3.74
CA VAL A 189 -22.56 -17.81 2.52
C VAL A 189 -21.61 -18.95 2.89
N HIS A 190 -21.88 -20.16 2.39
CA HIS A 190 -20.91 -21.25 2.43
C HIS A 190 -20.00 -21.20 1.20
N GLU A 191 -18.72 -21.56 1.33
CA GLU A 191 -17.72 -21.65 0.24
C GLU A 191 -18.22 -22.45 -1.00
N GLN A 192 -19.09 -23.44 -0.78
CA GLN A 192 -19.78 -24.17 -1.84
C GLN A 192 -20.63 -23.27 -2.76
N GLN A 193 -21.27 -22.23 -2.22
CA GLN A 193 -22.08 -21.27 -2.98
C GLN A 193 -21.20 -20.40 -3.89
N ILE A 194 -20.04 -19.93 -3.43
CA ILE A 194 -19.05 -19.23 -4.27
C ILE A 194 -18.66 -20.16 -5.43
N SER A 195 -18.30 -21.40 -5.11
CA SER A 195 -17.90 -22.41 -6.10
C SER A 195 -19.00 -22.71 -7.12
N MET A 196 -20.27 -22.82 -6.69
CA MET A 196 -21.44 -23.00 -7.57
C MET A 196 -21.66 -21.78 -8.47
N THR A 197 -21.64 -20.57 -7.92
CA THR A 197 -21.82 -19.32 -8.66
C THR A 197 -20.74 -19.13 -9.73
N VAL A 198 -19.48 -19.41 -9.38
CA VAL A 198 -18.35 -19.38 -10.32
C VAL A 198 -18.50 -20.48 -11.38
N THR A 199 -18.70 -21.74 -10.99
CA THR A 199 -18.80 -22.87 -11.94
C THR A 199 -19.97 -22.72 -12.92
N ALA A 200 -21.07 -22.07 -12.52
CA ALA A 200 -22.18 -21.74 -13.41
C ALA A 200 -21.79 -20.84 -14.60
N LEU A 201 -20.66 -20.11 -14.50
CA LEU A 201 -20.11 -19.28 -15.56
C LEU A 201 -19.08 -19.99 -16.45
N GLN A 202 -18.88 -21.31 -16.32
CA GLN A 202 -17.81 -22.03 -17.01
C GLN A 202 -17.74 -21.86 -18.54
N ASN A 203 -18.86 -21.52 -19.18
CA ASN A 203 -18.93 -21.32 -20.63
C ASN A 203 -19.12 -19.84 -21.03
N TYR A 204 -18.85 -18.88 -20.13
CA TYR A 204 -19.12 -17.45 -20.34
C TYR A 204 -18.09 -16.52 -19.68
N PRO A 205 -17.60 -15.46 -20.36
CA PRO A 205 -17.86 -15.11 -21.77
C PRO A 205 -17.06 -15.96 -22.76
N GLN A 206 -16.04 -16.68 -22.28
CA GLN A 206 -15.28 -17.69 -23.02
C GLN A 206 -15.12 -18.92 -22.11
N PRO A 207 -15.02 -20.14 -22.67
CA PRO A 207 -14.71 -21.33 -21.89
C PRO A 207 -13.34 -21.19 -21.21
N TRP A 208 -13.30 -21.35 -19.89
CA TRP A 208 -12.05 -21.44 -19.13
C TRP A 208 -11.53 -22.88 -19.06
N ASP A 209 -10.43 -23.10 -18.33
CA ASP A 209 -9.88 -24.44 -18.14
C ASP A 209 -10.89 -25.44 -17.56
N SER A 210 -10.83 -26.70 -18.01
CA SER A 210 -11.73 -27.73 -17.51
C SER A 210 -11.39 -28.13 -16.07
N PRO A 211 -12.38 -28.34 -15.19
CA PRO A 211 -12.13 -28.88 -13.86
C PRO A 211 -11.45 -30.24 -13.97
N ARG A 212 -10.47 -30.49 -13.09
CA ARG A 212 -10.00 -31.84 -12.82
C ARG A 212 -10.95 -32.51 -11.82
N PRO A 213 -11.09 -33.86 -11.81
CA PRO A 213 -11.98 -34.56 -10.88
C PRO A 213 -11.71 -34.30 -9.38
N GLU A 214 -10.52 -33.78 -9.07
CA GLU A 214 -10.02 -33.55 -7.72
C GLU A 214 -10.25 -32.11 -7.21
N CYS A 215 -10.71 -31.18 -8.06
CA CYS A 215 -10.72 -29.76 -7.74
C CYS A 215 -11.94 -29.04 -8.34
N HIS A 216 -13.00 -28.95 -7.54
CA HIS A 216 -14.26 -28.26 -7.86
C HIS A 216 -14.55 -27.06 -6.95
N LEU A 217 -13.69 -26.81 -5.96
CA LEU A 217 -13.87 -25.75 -4.98
C LEU A 217 -13.01 -24.54 -5.36
N ILE A 218 -13.62 -23.36 -5.32
CA ILE A 218 -12.93 -22.07 -5.42
C ILE A 218 -12.65 -21.61 -3.99
N PRO A 219 -11.38 -21.46 -3.56
CA PRO A 219 -11.07 -21.06 -2.20
C PRO A 219 -11.69 -19.70 -1.86
N GLU A 220 -12.46 -19.64 -0.77
CA GLU A 220 -13.13 -18.41 -0.34
C GLU A 220 -12.13 -17.26 -0.20
N ALA A 221 -10.99 -17.49 0.45
CA ALA A 221 -9.93 -16.50 0.64
C ALA A 221 -9.37 -15.93 -0.68
N HIS A 222 -9.30 -16.74 -1.76
CA HIS A 222 -8.84 -16.24 -3.06
C HIS A 222 -9.91 -15.33 -3.69
N PHE A 223 -11.18 -15.75 -3.65
CA PHE A 223 -12.30 -14.98 -4.18
C PHE A 223 -12.49 -13.66 -3.41
N VAL A 224 -12.33 -13.69 -2.09
CA VAL A 224 -12.32 -12.50 -1.23
C VAL A 224 -11.16 -11.57 -1.62
N HIS A 225 -9.93 -12.08 -1.68
CA HIS A 225 -8.74 -11.26 -1.88
C HIS A 225 -8.65 -10.63 -3.28
N TYR A 226 -9.00 -11.38 -4.32
CA TYR A 226 -8.80 -10.99 -5.73
C TYR A 226 -10.04 -10.42 -6.42
N LEU A 227 -11.24 -10.56 -5.83
CA LEU A 227 -12.47 -10.02 -6.41
C LEU A 227 -13.31 -9.21 -5.42
N LEU A 228 -13.71 -9.78 -4.28
CA LEU A 228 -14.66 -9.09 -3.40
C LEU A 228 -14.07 -7.88 -2.69
N ALA A 229 -12.80 -7.92 -2.27
CA ALA A 229 -12.17 -6.76 -1.64
C ALA A 229 -12.01 -5.57 -2.60
N PRO A 230 -11.53 -5.75 -3.85
CA PRO A 230 -11.60 -4.70 -4.89
C PRO A 230 -13.04 -4.26 -5.21
N PHE A 231 -14.02 -5.17 -5.23
CA PHE A 231 -15.42 -4.84 -5.49
C PHE A 231 -16.03 -3.94 -4.40
N VAL A 232 -15.81 -4.28 -3.13
CA VAL A 232 -16.25 -3.47 -1.99
C VAL A 232 -15.51 -2.12 -1.96
N ALA A 233 -14.21 -2.10 -2.23
CA ALA A 233 -13.45 -0.85 -2.36
C ALA A 233 -14.05 0.06 -3.45
N ALA A 234 -14.37 -0.48 -4.63
CA ALA A 234 -15.00 0.28 -5.70
C ALA A 234 -16.41 0.80 -5.35
N ILE A 235 -17.24 0.07 -4.58
CA ILE A 235 -18.52 0.59 -4.06
C ILE A 235 -18.28 1.79 -3.13
N LEU A 236 -17.33 1.66 -2.21
CA LEU A 236 -17.04 2.71 -1.23
C LEU A 236 -16.41 3.96 -1.89
N ILE A 237 -15.57 3.77 -2.91
CA ILE A 237 -15.03 4.86 -3.74
C ILE A 237 -16.15 5.55 -4.53
N ALA A 238 -17.12 4.80 -5.07
CA ALA A 238 -18.28 5.37 -5.75
C ALA A 238 -19.12 6.25 -4.81
N GLU A 239 -19.32 5.81 -3.56
CA GLU A 239 -19.99 6.57 -2.49
C GLU A 239 -19.20 7.83 -2.11
N ASP A 240 -17.89 7.70 -1.81
CA ASP A 240 -17.03 8.78 -1.35
C ASP A 240 -16.84 9.90 -2.39
N MET A 241 -16.69 9.51 -3.66
CA MET A 241 -16.42 10.44 -4.76
C MET A 241 -17.68 10.90 -5.49
N GLY A 242 -18.85 10.28 -5.21
CA GLY A 242 -20.12 10.59 -5.88
C GLY A 242 -20.14 10.22 -7.36
N VAL A 243 -19.51 9.09 -7.74
CA VAL A 243 -19.36 8.62 -9.13
C VAL A 243 -20.04 7.26 -9.35
N ASP A 244 -20.10 6.82 -10.61
CA ASP A 244 -20.55 5.45 -10.93
C ASP A 244 -19.45 4.39 -10.67
N PHE A 245 -19.84 3.12 -10.73
CA PHE A 245 -18.97 1.99 -10.36
C PHE A 245 -17.77 1.85 -11.31
N GLU A 246 -17.96 2.07 -12.61
CA GLU A 246 -16.89 2.03 -13.61
C GLU A 246 -15.85 3.14 -13.38
N ASN A 247 -16.27 4.37 -13.12
CA ASN A 247 -15.34 5.46 -12.76
C ASN A 247 -14.68 5.22 -11.40
N ALA A 248 -15.37 4.61 -10.44
CA ALA A 248 -14.78 4.23 -9.16
C ALA A 248 -13.67 3.17 -9.30
N ILE A 249 -13.79 2.22 -10.22
CA ILE A 249 -12.70 1.28 -10.56
C ILE A 249 -11.48 2.02 -11.12
N GLN A 250 -11.70 3.00 -12.01
CA GLN A 250 -10.59 3.81 -12.55
C GLN A 250 -9.90 4.62 -11.45
N ILE A 251 -10.66 5.27 -10.56
CA ILE A 251 -10.11 5.96 -9.38
C ILE A 251 -9.36 4.98 -8.46
N MET A 252 -9.85 3.74 -8.30
CA MET A 252 -9.18 2.71 -7.51
C MET A 252 -7.82 2.31 -8.11
N ASP A 253 -7.70 2.24 -9.43
CA ASP A 253 -6.42 1.99 -10.10
C ASP A 253 -5.47 3.18 -9.95
N ASP A 254 -5.95 4.40 -10.24
CA ASP A 254 -5.12 5.61 -10.25
C ASP A 254 -4.63 6.01 -8.85
N SER A 255 -5.45 5.77 -7.81
CA SER A 255 -5.13 6.09 -6.41
C SER A 255 -4.37 4.98 -5.66
N SER A 256 -4.12 3.84 -6.30
CA SER A 256 -3.48 2.68 -5.64
C SER A 256 -2.06 2.97 -5.14
N ASP A 257 -1.23 3.67 -5.92
CA ASP A 257 0.15 3.99 -5.53
C ASP A 257 0.23 5.07 -4.44
N TYR A 258 -0.85 5.84 -4.25
CA TYR A 258 -1.05 6.76 -3.14
C TYR A 258 -1.47 6.00 -1.87
N GLY A 259 -2.46 5.10 -1.99
CA GLY A 259 -2.91 4.24 -0.90
C GLY A 259 -1.79 3.38 -0.31
N ASP A 260 -0.92 2.80 -1.14
CA ASP A 260 0.25 2.00 -0.74
C ASP A 260 1.32 2.78 0.07
N VAL A 261 1.26 4.12 0.10
CA VAL A 261 2.25 4.98 0.77
C VAL A 261 1.68 5.65 2.03
N ILE A 262 0.38 5.93 2.06
CA ILE A 262 -0.29 6.59 3.19
C ILE A 262 -0.95 5.59 4.14
N ASN A 263 -1.47 4.48 3.61
CA ASN A 263 -2.27 3.47 4.33
C ASN A 263 -1.66 2.05 4.16
#